data_AF-A0A6G2JFK2-F1
#
_entry.id   AF-A0A6G2JFK2-F1
#
_cell.length_a   1.000
_cell.length_b   1.000
_cell.length_c   1.000
_cell.angle_alpha   90.00
_cell.angle_beta   90.00
_cell.angle_gamma   90.00
#
_symmetry.space_group_name_H-M   'P 1'
#
loop_
_entity.id
_entity.type
_entity.pdbx_description
1 polymer ?
#
loop_
_entity_poly.entity_id
_entity_poly.type
_entity_poly.pdbx_seq_one_letter_code
_entity_poly.pdbx_strand_id
1 'polypeptide(L)'
;MEDEELLAPDLILLLLVAPSRWTQAKNRINGITRLEKLLFLIEKEHGEHISVEQPFEFESYHYGPYSRAVYEAVELLEEAKLLEEYRQLTDSNLDRAEELLYSDTATELSYERQFALTADGETVASYLANMHPQVHERISKLKDQYGGLTLQNLIYHVYTQYPDYTEKSVIRDQVLGTIAQ
;
A
#
# COMPACT_ATOMS: atom_id res chain seq x y z
N MET A 1 -17.76 4.01 25.47
CA MET A 1 -17.51 3.24 24.24
C MET A 1 -16.02 3.00 24.28
N GLU A 2 -15.61 1.74 24.46
CA GLU A 2 -14.20 1.40 24.22
C GLU A 2 -13.91 1.82 22.78
N ASP A 3 -12.81 2.55 22.57
CA ASP A 3 -12.35 2.84 21.22
C ASP A 3 -12.00 1.48 20.61
N GLU A 4 -12.87 0.98 19.73
CA GLU A 4 -12.66 -0.30 19.05
C GLU A 4 -11.37 -0.19 18.25
N GLU A 5 -10.39 -1.05 18.53
CA GLU A 5 -9.11 -1.00 17.83
C GLU A 5 -9.31 -1.43 16.38
N LEU A 6 -8.62 -0.76 15.46
CA LEU A 6 -8.62 -1.13 14.06
C LEU A 6 -7.88 -2.45 13.88
N LEU A 7 -8.32 -3.31 12.96
CA LEU A 7 -7.50 -4.42 12.48
C LEU A 7 -6.60 -3.93 11.33
N ALA A 8 -5.49 -4.63 11.08
CA ALA A 8 -4.61 -4.28 9.97
C ALA A 8 -5.31 -4.15 8.59
N PRO A 9 -6.27 -5.02 8.20
CA PRO A 9 -7.03 -4.87 6.96
C PRO A 9 -7.87 -3.57 6.90
N ASP A 10 -8.29 -3.02 8.03
CA ASP A 10 -9.06 -1.77 8.07
C ASP A 10 -8.23 -0.59 7.57
N LEU A 11 -6.90 -0.62 7.75
CA LEU A 11 -6.01 0.40 7.18
C LEU A 11 -6.04 0.42 5.65
N ILE A 12 -6.23 -0.74 5.00
CA ILE A 12 -6.38 -0.81 3.54
C ILE A 12 -7.69 -0.14 3.13
N LEU A 13 -8.80 -0.48 3.79
CA LEU A 13 -10.11 0.13 3.52
C LEU A 13 -10.08 1.66 3.72
N LEU A 14 -9.52 2.10 4.85
CA LEU A 14 -9.36 3.51 5.18
C LEU A 14 -8.45 4.24 4.18
N LEU A 15 -7.34 3.62 3.75
CA LEU A 15 -6.46 4.16 2.72
C LEU A 15 -7.18 4.32 1.38
N LEU A 16 -7.99 3.36 0.96
CA LEU A 16 -8.68 3.45 -0.32
C LEU A 16 -9.78 4.51 -0.31
N VAL A 17 -10.58 4.58 0.76
CA VAL A 17 -11.68 5.55 0.86
C VAL A 17 -11.22 6.97 1.19
N ALA A 18 -10.03 7.12 1.79
CA ALA A 18 -9.55 8.42 2.22
C ALA A 18 -9.51 9.44 1.07
N PRO A 19 -10.05 10.66 1.28
CA PRO A 19 -10.06 11.68 0.26
C PRO A 19 -8.63 12.09 -0.05
N SER A 20 -8.41 12.47 -1.31
CA SER A 20 -7.15 13.05 -1.75
C SER A 20 -7.39 14.01 -2.89
N ARG A 21 -6.51 15.01 -3.02
CA ARG A 21 -6.41 15.87 -4.20
C ARG A 21 -6.18 15.06 -5.49
N TRP A 22 -5.63 13.85 -5.38
CA TRP A 22 -5.37 12.94 -6.49
C TRP A 22 -6.60 12.06 -6.77
N THR A 23 -7.57 12.61 -7.50
CA THR A 23 -8.88 11.96 -7.74
C THR A 23 -8.79 10.61 -8.45
N GLN A 24 -7.71 10.35 -9.21
CA GLN A 24 -7.47 9.06 -9.86
C GLN A 24 -7.23 7.90 -8.88
N ALA A 25 -6.86 8.21 -7.62
CA ALA A 25 -6.63 7.25 -6.55
C ALA A 25 -7.80 7.16 -5.54
N LYS A 26 -8.99 7.63 -5.93
CA LYS A 26 -10.20 7.48 -5.10
C LYS A 26 -10.68 6.03 -5.17
N ASN A 27 -10.87 5.40 -4.01
CA ASN A 27 -11.38 4.03 -3.84
C ASN A 27 -10.57 2.96 -4.58
N ARG A 28 -9.34 3.28 -5.02
CA ARG A 28 -8.49 2.38 -5.78
C ARG A 28 -7.00 2.66 -5.59
N ILE A 29 -6.19 1.64 -5.81
CA ILE A 29 -4.73 1.73 -5.85
C ILE A 29 -4.17 0.78 -6.89
N ASN A 30 -3.14 1.23 -7.60
CA ASN A 30 -2.46 0.45 -8.62
C ASN A 30 -1.08 0.03 -8.09
N GLY A 31 -0.79 -1.26 -8.18
CA GLY A 31 0.45 -1.91 -7.73
C GLY A 31 0.41 -2.33 -6.26
N ILE A 32 0.74 -3.59 -5.98
CA ILE A 32 0.85 -4.11 -4.61
C ILE A 32 2.03 -3.48 -3.87
N THR A 33 3.20 -3.31 -4.53
CA THR A 33 4.31 -2.55 -3.94
C THR A 33 3.86 -1.15 -3.51
N ARG A 34 3.02 -0.46 -4.30
CA ARG A 34 2.52 0.88 -3.94
C ARG A 34 1.68 0.85 -2.68
N LEU A 35 0.76 -0.11 -2.58
CA LEU A 35 -0.06 -0.33 -1.39
C LEU A 35 0.83 -0.56 -0.16
N GLU A 36 1.80 -1.48 -0.24
CA GLU A 36 2.74 -1.75 0.85
C GLU A 36 3.51 -0.50 1.28
N LYS A 37 4.05 0.29 0.34
CA LYS A 37 4.82 1.49 0.70
C LYS A 37 3.96 2.56 1.36
N LEU A 38 2.70 2.73 0.93
CA LEU A 38 1.80 3.68 1.59
C LEU A 38 1.39 3.21 2.99
N LEU A 39 1.12 1.91 3.19
CA LEU A 39 0.83 1.34 4.51
C LEU A 39 2.05 1.45 5.45
N PHE A 40 3.24 1.18 4.94
CA PHE A 40 4.50 1.38 5.68
C PHE A 40 4.64 2.84 6.14
N LEU A 41 4.40 3.80 5.25
CA LEU A 41 4.47 5.22 5.60
C LEU A 41 3.39 5.62 6.61
N ILE A 42 2.18 5.05 6.55
CA ILE A 42 1.13 5.27 7.56
C ILE A 42 1.64 4.84 8.94
N GLU A 43 2.24 3.66 9.04
CA GLU A 43 2.78 3.17 10.30
C GLU A 43 3.95 4.03 10.80
N LYS A 44 4.91 4.39 9.92
CA LYS A 44 6.10 5.13 10.35
C LYS A 44 5.86 6.60 10.68
N GLU A 45 4.93 7.26 9.98
CA GLU A 45 4.67 8.69 10.20
C GLU A 45 3.49 8.95 11.13
N HIS A 46 2.56 8.01 11.25
CA HIS A 46 1.31 8.19 11.98
C HIS A 46 0.97 7.06 12.97
N GLY A 47 1.75 5.98 13.04
CA GLY A 47 1.46 4.79 13.86
C GLY A 47 1.28 5.08 15.36
N GLU A 48 2.02 6.03 15.93
CA GLU A 48 1.85 6.45 17.34
C GLU A 48 0.45 7.02 17.65
N HIS A 49 -0.32 7.38 16.61
CA HIS A 49 -1.64 8.00 16.71
C HIS A 49 -2.76 7.12 16.14
N ILE A 50 -2.45 5.89 15.74
CA ILE A 50 -3.41 4.96 15.16
C ILE A 50 -3.26 3.64 15.94
N SER A 51 -4.24 3.34 16.81
CA SER A 51 -4.27 2.04 17.50
C SER A 51 -4.75 0.98 16.53
N VAL A 52 -3.90 -0.01 16.27
CA VAL A 52 -4.20 -1.14 15.39
C VAL A 52 -3.88 -2.40 16.17
N GLU A 53 -4.86 -3.28 16.31
CA GLU A 53 -4.63 -4.62 16.80
C GLU A 53 -3.85 -5.40 15.72
N GLN A 54 -2.70 -5.96 16.12
CA GLN A 54 -1.81 -6.73 15.24
C GLN A 54 -1.41 -5.93 13.98
N PRO A 55 -0.66 -4.82 14.13
CA PRO A 55 -0.24 -3.99 13.00
C PRO A 55 0.63 -4.78 12.01
N PHE A 56 0.75 -4.29 10.79
CA PHE A 56 1.62 -4.90 9.78
C PHE A 56 3.07 -4.96 10.27
N GLU A 57 3.67 -6.15 10.21
CA GLU A 57 5.09 -6.30 10.53
C GLU A 57 5.91 -6.12 9.25
N PHE A 58 6.63 -5.00 9.15
CA PHE A 58 7.52 -4.73 8.02
C PHE A 58 8.95 -5.19 8.28
N GLU A 59 9.55 -5.81 7.28
CA GLU A 59 10.98 -6.15 7.26
C GLU A 59 11.65 -5.70 5.96
N SER A 60 12.99 -5.59 5.97
CA SER A 60 13.74 -5.32 4.74
C SER A 60 13.66 -6.52 3.78
N TYR A 61 13.36 -6.24 2.52
CA TYR A 61 13.26 -7.22 1.43
C TYR A 61 13.66 -6.64 0.06
N HIS A 62 13.38 -7.37 -1.02
CA HIS A 62 13.85 -7.08 -2.39
C HIS A 62 13.54 -5.67 -2.89
N TYR A 63 12.40 -5.10 -2.51
CA TYR A 63 11.98 -3.75 -2.92
C TYR A 63 11.85 -2.79 -1.75
N GLY A 64 12.55 -3.05 -0.64
CA GLY A 64 12.52 -2.24 0.58
C GLY A 64 11.61 -2.87 1.63
N PRO A 65 10.86 -2.07 2.42
CA PRO A 65 9.99 -2.61 3.46
C PRO A 65 8.89 -3.46 2.84
N TYR A 66 8.74 -4.67 3.34
CA TYR A 66 7.80 -5.70 2.89
C TYR A 66 7.03 -6.24 4.08
N SER A 67 5.76 -6.59 3.89
CA SER A 67 4.98 -7.28 4.91
C SER A 67 4.06 -8.31 4.26
N ARG A 68 4.27 -9.59 4.60
CA ARG A 68 3.40 -10.70 4.17
C ARG A 68 1.95 -10.48 4.59
N ALA A 69 1.73 -9.89 5.76
CA ALA A 69 0.40 -9.59 6.29
C ALA A 69 -0.40 -8.62 5.39
N VAL A 70 0.26 -7.79 4.57
CA VAL A 70 -0.45 -6.95 3.57
C VAL A 70 -1.10 -7.81 2.49
N TYR A 71 -0.44 -8.88 2.04
CA TYR A 71 -1.01 -9.81 1.05
C TYR A 71 -2.16 -10.60 1.65
N GLU A 72 -1.98 -11.12 2.87
CA GLU A 72 -3.02 -11.85 3.60
C GLU A 72 -4.25 -10.96 3.88
N ALA A 73 -4.03 -9.67 4.18
CA ALA A 73 -5.11 -8.71 4.35
C ALA A 73 -5.85 -8.40 3.04
N VAL A 74 -5.13 -8.29 1.91
CA VAL A 74 -5.76 -8.16 0.58
C VAL A 74 -6.62 -9.39 0.27
N GLU A 75 -6.07 -10.59 0.41
CA GLU A 75 -6.79 -11.85 0.18
C GLU A 75 -8.05 -11.94 1.05
N LEU A 76 -7.94 -11.60 2.34
CA LEU A 76 -9.08 -11.57 3.26
C LEU A 76 -10.17 -10.59 2.79
N LEU A 77 -9.80 -9.39 2.37
CA LEU A 77 -10.75 -8.37 1.90
C LEU A 77 -11.42 -8.78 0.57
N GLU A 78 -10.71 -9.48 -0.30
CA GLU A 78 -11.26 -10.06 -1.54
C GLU A 78 -12.24 -11.20 -1.23
N GLU A 79 -11.88 -12.13 -0.35
CA GLU A 79 -12.76 -13.21 0.11
C GLU A 79 -14.03 -12.67 0.78
N ALA A 80 -13.89 -11.57 1.54
CA ALA A 80 -15.00 -10.82 2.13
C ALA A 80 -15.80 -9.98 1.12
N LYS A 81 -15.38 -9.92 -0.15
CA LYS A 81 -15.99 -9.12 -1.24
C LYS A 81 -16.00 -7.61 -0.98
N LEU A 82 -15.07 -7.11 -0.18
CA LEU A 82 -14.88 -5.69 0.08
C LEU A 82 -13.87 -5.06 -0.90
N LEU A 83 -13.03 -5.89 -1.51
CA LEU A 83 -12.02 -5.49 -2.48
C LEU A 83 -12.13 -6.36 -3.75
N GLU A 84 -11.85 -5.76 -4.90
CA GLU A 84 -11.66 -6.47 -6.17
C GLU A 84 -10.25 -6.19 -6.71
N GLU A 85 -9.53 -7.25 -7.09
CA GLU A 85 -8.30 -7.17 -7.89
C GLU A 85 -8.61 -7.28 -9.40
N TYR A 86 -8.02 -6.37 -10.17
CA TYR A 86 -7.89 -6.47 -11.61
C TYR A 86 -6.42 -6.58 -11.99
N ARG A 87 -6.14 -7.30 -13.07
CA ARG A 87 -4.81 -7.36 -13.66
C ARG A 87 -4.78 -6.54 -14.93
N GLN A 88 -3.90 -5.53 -14.97
CA GLN A 88 -3.68 -4.72 -16.17
C GLN A 88 -2.29 -5.01 -16.74
N LEU A 89 -2.22 -5.31 -18.04
CA LEU A 89 -0.93 -5.44 -18.73
C LEU A 89 -0.11 -4.16 -18.56
N THR A 90 1.16 -4.33 -18.20
CA THR A 90 2.10 -3.23 -17.98
C THR A 90 3.45 -3.59 -18.58
N ASP A 91 4.20 -2.59 -19.02
CA ASP A 91 5.61 -2.74 -19.44
C ASP A 91 6.58 -2.48 -18.26
N SER A 92 6.04 -2.33 -17.05
CA SER A 92 6.84 -2.10 -15.83
C SER A 92 7.67 -3.33 -15.47
N ASN A 93 8.99 -3.15 -15.49
CA ASN A 93 9.95 -4.18 -15.09
C ASN A 93 9.86 -4.54 -13.60
N LEU A 94 9.40 -3.61 -12.77
CA LEU A 94 9.30 -3.82 -11.33
C LEU A 94 8.14 -4.77 -11.02
N ASP A 95 6.97 -4.50 -11.59
CA ASP A 95 5.77 -5.33 -11.40
C ASP A 95 6.00 -6.74 -11.95
N ARG A 96 6.74 -6.86 -13.07
CA ARG A 96 7.13 -8.15 -13.65
C ARG A 96 7.97 -9.00 -12.68
N ALA A 97 8.94 -8.36 -12.03
CA ALA A 97 9.86 -9.05 -11.14
C ALA A 97 9.16 -9.44 -9.83
N GLU A 98 8.24 -8.61 -9.34
CA GLU A 98 7.37 -8.94 -8.22
C GLU A 98 6.43 -10.11 -8.54
N GLU A 99 5.78 -10.10 -9.71
CA GLU A 99 4.90 -11.21 -10.15
C GLU A 99 5.65 -12.54 -10.24
N LEU A 100 6.87 -12.55 -10.79
CA LEU A 100 7.72 -13.75 -10.86
C LEU A 100 8.09 -14.33 -9.49
N LEU A 101 8.10 -13.51 -8.43
CA LEU A 101 8.44 -13.95 -7.08
C LEU A 101 7.24 -14.55 -6.32
N TYR A 102 6.03 -14.11 -6.64
CA TYR A 102 4.81 -14.44 -5.88
C TYR A 102 3.76 -15.23 -6.67
N SER A 103 3.95 -15.45 -7.98
CA SER A 103 3.03 -16.19 -8.84
C SER A 103 3.71 -17.40 -9.47
N ASP A 104 3.27 -18.61 -9.09
CA ASP A 104 3.72 -19.87 -9.70
C ASP A 104 3.34 -19.99 -11.20
N THR A 105 2.46 -19.11 -11.69
CA THR A 105 1.99 -19.07 -13.09
C THR A 105 2.55 -17.89 -13.88
N ALA A 106 3.65 -17.29 -13.44
CA ALA A 106 4.22 -16.12 -14.08
C ALA A 106 4.46 -16.34 -15.59
N THR A 107 3.89 -15.45 -16.40
CA THR A 107 4.04 -15.46 -17.87
C THR A 107 5.14 -14.51 -18.32
N GLU A 108 5.52 -14.53 -19.60
CA GLU A 108 6.43 -13.49 -20.13
C GLU A 108 5.83 -12.07 -20.12
N LEU A 109 4.50 -11.98 -20.01
CA LEU A 109 3.78 -10.71 -19.86
C LEU A 109 3.77 -10.29 -18.40
N SER A 110 3.95 -8.99 -18.17
CA SER A 110 3.88 -8.36 -16.85
C SER A 110 2.50 -7.77 -16.61
N TYR A 111 1.93 -8.04 -15.43
CA TYR A 111 0.66 -7.46 -15.00
C TYR A 111 0.84 -6.61 -13.75
N GLU A 112 0.26 -5.41 -13.76
CA GLU A 112 0.06 -4.63 -12.55
C GLU A 112 -1.25 -5.06 -11.89
N ARG A 113 -1.18 -5.44 -10.60
CA ARG A 113 -2.36 -5.68 -9.76
C ARG A 113 -3.00 -4.35 -9.41
N GLN A 114 -4.29 -4.19 -9.65
CA GLN A 114 -5.06 -2.99 -9.32
C GLN A 114 -6.18 -3.37 -8.38
N PHE A 115 -6.23 -2.72 -7.23
CA PHE A 115 -7.22 -2.99 -6.20
C PHE A 115 -8.24 -1.86 -6.15
N ALA A 116 -9.52 -2.19 -6.09
CA ALA A 116 -10.59 -1.23 -5.93
C ALA A 116 -11.60 -1.71 -4.90
N LEU A 117 -12.18 -0.77 -4.14
CA LEU A 117 -13.30 -1.09 -3.26
C LEU A 117 -14.52 -1.50 -4.08
N THR A 118 -15.21 -2.55 -3.63
CA THR A 118 -16.57 -2.84 -4.10
C THR A 118 -17.57 -1.84 -3.51
N ALA A 119 -18.84 -1.91 -3.92
CA ALA A 119 -19.88 -1.10 -3.29
C ALA A 119 -20.04 -1.39 -1.78
N ASP A 120 -19.93 -2.67 -1.39
CA ASP A 120 -19.95 -3.09 0.01
C ASP A 120 -18.68 -2.62 0.73
N GLY A 121 -17.52 -2.72 0.07
CA GLY A 121 -16.24 -2.20 0.55
C GLY A 121 -16.28 -0.70 0.83
N GLU A 122 -16.83 0.10 -0.08
CA GLU A 122 -16.99 1.55 0.12
C GLU A 122 -17.93 1.85 1.29
N THR A 123 -18.99 1.06 1.48
CA THR A 123 -19.91 1.22 2.62
C THR A 123 -19.22 0.93 3.94
N VAL A 124 -18.48 -0.18 4.05
CA VAL A 124 -17.72 -0.55 5.25
C VAL A 124 -16.61 0.46 5.51
N ALA A 125 -15.83 0.81 4.50
CA ALA A 125 -14.75 1.79 4.63
C ALA A 125 -15.27 3.17 5.06
N SER A 126 -16.42 3.60 4.54
CA SER A 126 -17.07 4.85 4.95
C SER A 126 -17.55 4.80 6.40
N TYR A 127 -18.07 3.65 6.85
CA TYR A 127 -18.45 3.47 8.24
C TYR A 127 -17.23 3.56 9.17
N LEU A 128 -16.15 2.85 8.85
CA LEU A 128 -14.86 2.93 9.57
C LEU A 128 -14.31 4.36 9.58
N ALA A 129 -14.34 5.06 8.44
CA ALA A 129 -13.88 6.44 8.35
C ALA A 129 -14.66 7.40 9.25
N ASN A 130 -15.97 7.18 9.42
CA ASN A 130 -16.82 7.97 10.31
C ASN A 130 -16.60 7.62 11.79
N MET A 131 -16.29 6.37 12.09
CA MET A 131 -15.93 5.91 13.44
C MET A 131 -14.54 6.42 13.86
N HIS A 132 -13.59 6.51 12.93
CA HIS A 132 -12.20 6.91 13.17
C HIS A 132 -11.81 8.18 12.39
N PRO A 133 -12.47 9.33 12.62
CA PRO A 133 -12.27 10.53 11.80
C PRO A 133 -10.85 11.08 11.87
N GLN A 134 -10.16 10.93 13.01
CA GLN A 134 -8.76 11.37 13.16
C GLN A 134 -7.79 10.50 12.35
N VAL A 135 -8.01 9.19 12.33
CA VAL A 135 -7.21 8.25 11.52
C VAL A 135 -7.45 8.54 10.04
N HIS A 136 -8.72 8.70 9.65
CA HIS A 136 -9.11 9.03 8.29
C HIS A 136 -8.49 10.36 7.79
N GLU A 137 -8.44 11.40 8.64
CA GLU A 137 -7.79 12.67 8.30
C GLU A 137 -6.26 12.51 8.11
N ARG A 138 -5.60 11.71 8.96
CA ARG A 138 -4.16 11.44 8.85
C ARG A 138 -3.82 10.69 7.58
N ILE A 139 -4.57 9.64 7.27
CA ILE A 139 -4.41 8.88 6.03
C ILE A 139 -4.68 9.77 4.80
N SER A 140 -5.67 10.67 4.87
CA SER A 140 -5.93 11.65 3.80
C SER A 140 -4.73 12.57 3.56
N LYS A 141 -4.11 13.11 4.62
CA LYS A 141 -2.88 13.93 4.52
C LYS A 141 -1.74 13.17 3.87
N LEU A 142 -1.56 11.90 4.25
CA LEU A 142 -0.54 11.02 3.68
C LEU A 142 -0.78 10.76 2.19
N LYS A 143 -2.02 10.46 1.78
CA LYS A 143 -2.37 10.33 0.34
C LYS A 143 -2.12 11.61 -0.42
N ASP A 144 -2.40 12.75 0.18
CA ASP A 144 -2.12 14.04 -0.44
C ASP A 144 -0.64 14.29 -0.69
N GLN A 145 0.21 13.84 0.23
CA GLN A 145 1.65 13.95 0.15
C GLN A 145 2.28 12.99 -0.86
N TYR A 146 1.86 11.71 -0.85
CA TYR A 146 2.53 10.65 -1.61
C TYR A 146 1.73 10.08 -2.78
N GLY A 147 0.41 10.27 -2.80
CA GLY A 147 -0.50 9.64 -3.76
C GLY A 147 -0.24 10.02 -5.22
N GLY A 148 0.34 11.19 -5.47
CA GLY A 148 0.73 11.65 -6.81
C GLY A 148 2.14 11.24 -7.26
N LEU A 149 2.94 10.62 -6.40
CA LEU A 149 4.30 10.21 -6.76
C LEU A 149 4.28 9.02 -7.72
N THR A 150 5.19 8.96 -8.67
CA THR A 150 5.45 7.71 -9.41
C THR A 150 5.91 6.63 -8.43
N LEU A 151 5.72 5.35 -8.78
CA LEU A 151 6.17 4.24 -7.93
C LEU A 151 7.68 4.35 -7.62
N GLN A 152 8.49 4.69 -8.62
CA GLN A 152 9.92 4.91 -8.45
C GLN A 152 10.24 6.03 -7.45
N ASN A 153 9.54 7.17 -7.51
CA ASN A 153 9.75 8.27 -6.57
C ASN A 153 9.27 7.91 -5.15
N LEU A 154 8.21 7.11 -5.03
CA LEU A 154 7.74 6.61 -3.74
C LEU A 154 8.78 5.67 -3.10
N ILE A 155 9.34 4.74 -3.88
CA ILE A 155 10.40 3.83 -3.42
C ILE A 155 11.66 4.62 -3.06
N TYR A 156 12.06 5.58 -3.89
CA TYR A 156 13.19 6.46 -3.59
C TYR A 156 13.00 7.20 -2.27
N HIS A 157 11.82 7.78 -2.05
CA HIS A 157 11.49 8.45 -0.79
C HIS A 157 11.66 7.51 0.40
N VAL A 158 11.07 6.32 0.33
CA VAL A 158 11.21 5.30 1.38
C VAL A 158 12.68 4.94 1.61
N TYR A 159 13.48 4.81 0.55
CA TYR A 159 14.88 4.39 0.69
C TYR A 159 15.77 5.47 1.31
N THR A 160 15.45 6.73 1.04
CA THR A 160 16.19 7.87 1.61
C THR A 160 15.82 8.12 3.07
N GLN A 161 14.54 7.97 3.43
CA GLN A 161 14.07 8.24 4.80
C GLN A 161 14.27 7.05 5.74
N TYR A 162 14.18 5.82 5.24
CA TYR A 162 14.20 4.60 6.03
C TYR A 162 15.22 3.59 5.49
N PRO A 163 16.53 3.94 5.48
CA PRO A 163 17.58 3.14 4.85
C PRO A 163 17.71 1.73 5.44
N ASP A 164 17.41 1.54 6.72
CA ASP A 164 17.49 0.24 7.40
C ASP A 164 16.50 -0.80 6.80
N TYR A 165 15.42 -0.34 6.16
CA TYR A 165 14.48 -1.21 5.47
C TYR A 165 14.91 -1.56 4.03
N THR A 166 16.09 -1.09 3.59
CA THR A 166 16.58 -1.26 2.21
C THR A 166 17.75 -2.21 2.07
N GLU A 167 18.28 -2.75 3.17
CA GLU A 167 19.49 -3.57 3.18
C GLU A 167 19.41 -4.80 2.27
N LYS A 168 18.25 -5.44 2.17
CA LYS A 168 18.02 -6.60 1.30
C LYS A 168 17.52 -6.23 -0.11
N SER A 169 17.42 -4.95 -0.43
CA SER A 169 16.85 -4.52 -1.70
C SER A 169 17.80 -4.78 -2.86
N VAL A 170 17.27 -5.43 -3.89
CA VAL A 170 18.01 -5.77 -5.13
C VAL A 170 18.06 -4.61 -6.12
N ILE A 171 17.29 -3.54 -5.88
CA ILE A 171 17.22 -2.33 -6.72
C ILE A 171 17.76 -1.08 -6.01
N ARG A 172 18.31 -1.21 -4.80
CA ARG A 172 18.78 -0.07 -3.98
C ARG A 172 19.71 0.87 -4.74
N ASP A 173 20.76 0.32 -5.33
CA ASP A 173 21.78 1.12 -6.03
C ASP A 173 21.23 1.79 -7.28
N GLN A 174 20.33 1.11 -8.01
CA GLN A 174 19.63 1.70 -9.14
C GLN A 174 18.75 2.87 -8.69
N VAL A 175 17.92 2.67 -7.67
CA VAL A 175 17.01 3.70 -7.15
C VAL A 175 17.77 4.91 -6.62
N LEU A 176 18.80 4.71 -5.79
CA LEU A 176 19.56 5.79 -5.18
C LEU A 176 20.57 6.43 -6.15
N GLY A 177 21.08 5.69 -7.13
CA GLY A 177 22.05 6.17 -8.12
C GLY A 177 21.43 6.99 -9.26
N THR A 178 20.11 6.90 -9.49
CA THR A 178 19.44 7.56 -10.63
C THR A 178 19.40 9.10 -10.51
N ILE A 179 19.65 9.69 -9.33
CA ILE A 179 19.62 11.17 -9.12
C ILE A 179 21.04 11.79 -9.16
N ALA A 180 22.08 11.02 -9.45
CA ALA A 180 23.46 11.52 -9.57
C ALA A 180 23.84 12.07 -10.97
N GLN A 181 22.88 12.39 -11.84
CA GLN A 181 23.13 12.98 -13.17
C GLN A 181 22.24 14.19 -13.46
#